data_AF-A0A524D9E7-F1
#
_entry.id   AF-A0A524D9E7-F1
#
_cell.length_a   1.000
_cell.length_b   1.000
_cell.length_c   1.000
_cell.angle_alpha   90.00
_cell.angle_beta   90.00
_cell.angle_gamma   90.00
#
_symmetry.space_group_name_H-M   'P 1'
#
loop_
_entity.id
_entity.type
_entity.pdbx_description
1 polymer ?
#
loop_
_entity_poly.entity_id
_entity_poly.type
_entity_poly.pdbx_seq_one_letter_code
_entity_poly.pdbx_strand_id
1 'polypeptide(L)' 'MASKNISITEDVYNKLVQIKRENESFSELITRLLESQKKNLEKAFGSWDLKKDEKEEIWDPIIKRDGRSWKKPIFGD' A
#
# COMPACT_ATOMS: atom_id res chain seq x y z
N MET A 1 -2.24 30.36 -11.84
CA MET A 1 -1.37 29.37 -11.16
C MET A 1 0.06 29.68 -11.51
N ALA A 2 0.96 29.79 -10.52
CA ALA A 2 2.38 29.97 -10.82
C ALA A 2 2.91 28.66 -11.43
N SER A 3 3.40 28.71 -12.66
CA SER A 3 4.07 27.59 -13.30
C SER A 3 5.55 27.61 -12.91
N LYS A 4 6.08 26.44 -12.54
CA LYS A 4 7.52 26.22 -12.37
C LYS A 4 7.95 25.16 -13.37
N ASN A 5 9.01 25.45 -14.11
CA ASN A 5 9.59 24.51 -15.04
C ASN A 5 10.65 23.67 -14.32
N ILE A 6 10.62 22.37 -14.54
CA ILE A 6 11.59 21.41 -13.99
C ILE A 6 12.24 20.72 -15.18
N SER A 7 13.55 20.80 -15.28
CA SER A 7 14.30 20.04 -16.28
C SER A 7 14.46 18.60 -15.81
N ILE A 8 14.13 17.65 -16.67
CA ILE A 8 14.29 16.20 -16.43
C ILE A 8 15.07 15.57 -17.57
N THR A 9 15.64 14.40 -17.32
CA THR A 9 16.30 13.63 -18.39
C THR A 9 15.26 12.98 -19.31
N GLU A 10 15.66 12.74 -20.56
CA GLU A 10 14.83 12.10 -21.58
C GLU A 10 14.29 10.74 -21.08
N ASP A 11 15.14 9.95 -20.41
CA ASP A 11 14.77 8.66 -19.83
C ASP A 11 13.64 8.79 -18.80
N VAL A 12 13.68 9.84 -17.97
CA VAL A 12 12.64 10.08 -16.96
C VAL A 12 11.36 10.55 -17.65
N TYR A 13 11.45 11.43 -18.64
CA TYR A 13 10.28 11.85 -19.43
C TYR A 13 9.57 10.65 -20.07
N ASN A 14 10.31 9.77 -20.73
CA ASN A 14 9.76 8.56 -21.36
C ASN A 14 9.05 7.64 -20.36
N LYS A 15 9.62 7.45 -19.17
CA LYS A 15 8.98 6.68 -18.09
C LYS A 15 7.68 7.33 -17.63
N LEU A 16 7.64 8.65 -17.49
CA LEU A 16 6.43 9.36 -17.07
C LEU A 16 5.33 9.25 -18.13
N VAL A 17 5.68 9.32 -19.43
CA VAL A 17 4.75 9.12 -20.54
C VAL A 17 4.13 7.73 -20.52
N GLN A 18 4.92 6.69 -20.26
CA GLN A 18 4.41 5.30 -20.19
C GLN A 18 3.41 5.07 -19.04
N ILE A 19 3.53 5.82 -17.95
CA ILE A 19 2.68 5.68 -16.75
C ILE A 19 1.46 6.62 -16.79
N LYS A 20 1.49 7.63 -17.68
CA LYS A 20 0.46 8.64 -17.87
C LYS A 20 -0.80 8.02 -18.46
N ARG A 21 -1.95 8.33 -17.85
CA ARG A 21 -3.26 7.95 -18.39
C ARG A 21 -3.69 8.90 -19.51
N GLU A 22 -4.56 8.44 -20.40
CA GLU A 22 -4.98 9.18 -21.61
C GLU A 22 -5.48 10.60 -21.32
N ASN A 23 -6.26 10.77 -20.24
CA ASN A 23 -6.87 12.06 -19.86
C ASN A 23 -6.18 12.74 -18.65
N GLU A 24 -4.98 12.31 -18.26
CA GLU A 24 -4.27 12.84 -17.08
C GLU A 24 -3.20 13.86 -17.49
N SER A 25 -3.03 14.96 -16.76
CA SER A 25 -1.91 15.89 -16.94
C SER A 25 -0.63 15.41 -16.22
N PHE A 26 0.55 15.89 -16.62
CA PHE A 26 1.79 15.55 -15.89
C PHE A 26 1.75 16.01 -14.42
N SER A 27 1.11 17.15 -14.13
CA SER A 27 0.93 17.63 -12.76
C SER A 27 0.08 16.67 -11.92
N GLU A 28 -1.00 16.14 -12.49
CA GLU A 28 -1.85 15.13 -11.83
C GLU A 28 -1.11 13.81 -11.64
N LEU A 29 -0.36 13.36 -12.65
CA LEU A 29 0.45 12.15 -12.55
C LEU A 29 1.47 12.26 -11.41
N ILE A 30 2.21 13.38 -11.33
CA ILE A 30 3.18 13.61 -10.25
C ILE A 30 2.48 13.62 -8.89
N THR A 31 1.31 14.26 -8.79
CA THR A 31 0.53 14.31 -7.55
C THR A 31 0.08 12.91 -7.12
N ARG A 32 -0.47 12.12 -8.06
CA ARG A 32 -0.87 10.71 -7.83
C ARG A 32 0.30 9.86 -7.36
N LEU A 33 1.48 10.03 -7.96
CA LEU A 33 2.68 9.31 -7.54
C LEU A 33 3.09 9.70 -6.11
N LEU A 34 3.10 11.00 -5.78
CA LEU A 34 3.43 11.48 -4.44
C LEU A 34 2.42 11.00 -3.37
N GLU A 35 1.13 10.94 -3.70
CA GLU A 35 0.09 10.41 -2.82
C GLU A 35 0.23 8.90 -2.63
N SER A 36 0.58 8.15 -3.68
CA SER A 36 0.77 6.70 -3.60
C SER A 36 1.93 6.31 -2.68
N GLN A 37 2.97 7.14 -2.59
CA GLN A 37 4.12 6.96 -1.70
C GLN A 37 3.75 7.18 -0.22
N LYS A 38 2.72 7.98 0.08
CA LYS A 38 2.26 8.26 1.45
C LYS A 38 1.41 7.16 2.08
N LYS A 39 1.27 6.00 1.43
CA LYS A 39 0.63 4.84 2.06
C LYS A 39 1.56 4.31 3.15
N ASN A 40 1.43 4.86 4.35
CA ASN A 40 2.06 4.35 5.56
C ASN A 40 1.62 2.89 5.71
N LEU A 41 2.51 1.96 5.36
CA LEU A 41 2.31 0.53 5.58
C LEU A 41 2.07 0.26 7.08
N GLU A 42 2.63 1.11 7.94
CA GLU A 42 2.37 1.18 9.38
C GLU A 42 0.89 1.33 9.72
N LYS A 43 0.11 2.05 8.91
CA LYS A 43 -1.36 2.15 9.10
C LYS A 43 -2.07 0.87 8.67
N ALA A 44 -1.52 0.10 7.74
CA ALA A 44 -2.12 -1.18 7.34
C ALA A 44 -1.87 -2.28 8.39
N PHE A 45 -0.83 -2.15 9.21
CA PHE A 45 -0.54 -3.08 10.30
C PHE A 45 -1.58 -2.92 11.42
N GLY A 46 -2.48 -3.90 11.55
CA GLY A 46 -3.53 -3.90 12.58
C GLY A 46 -4.81 -3.16 12.22
N SER A 47 -4.95 -2.61 11.01
CA SER A 47 -6.21 -1.97 10.54
C SER A 47 -7.35 -2.95 10.24
N TRP A 48 -7.09 -4.25 10.33
CA TRP A 48 -8.14 -5.24 10.16
C TRP A 48 -8.88 -5.44 11.48
N ASP A 49 -10.02 -4.75 11.63
CA ASP A 49 -10.96 -4.95 12.72
C ASP A 49 -11.76 -6.25 12.48
N LEU A 50 -11.08 -7.38 12.70
CA LEU A 50 -11.70 -8.70 12.63
C LEU A 50 -12.62 -8.90 13.83
N LYS A 51 -13.88 -9.29 13.58
CA LYS A 51 -14.75 -9.76 14.65
C LYS A 51 -14.14 -11.02 15.27
N LYS A 52 -14.45 -11.27 16.54
CA LYS A 52 -13.88 -12.39 17.31
C LYS A 52 -14.06 -13.74 16.59
N ASP A 53 -15.23 -13.94 16.00
CA ASP A 53 -15.58 -15.16 15.27
C ASP A 53 -14.72 -15.33 14.00
N GLU A 54 -14.49 -14.25 13.25
CA GLU A 54 -13.63 -14.26 12.05
C GLU A 54 -12.16 -14.49 12.42
N LYS A 55 -11.70 -13.99 13.58
CA LYS A 55 -10.36 -14.28 14.09
C LYS A 55 -10.22 -15.77 14.39
N GLU A 56 -11.19 -16.38 15.05
CA GLU A 56 -11.15 -17.80 15.40
C GLU A 56 -11.14 -18.68 14.14
N GLU A 57 -11.97 -18.40 13.14
CA GLU A 57 -12.00 -19.15 11.87
C GLU A 57 -10.69 -19.09 11.09
N ILE A 58 -10.02 -17.93 11.07
CA ILE A 58 -8.77 -17.76 10.30
C ILE A 58 -7.57 -18.36 11.06
N TRP A 59 -7.47 -18.12 12.37
CA TRP A 59 -6.28 -18.51 13.13
C TRP A 59 -6.29 -19.97 13.60
N ASP A 60 -7.46 -20.56 13.89
CA ASP A 60 -7.56 -21.96 14.30
C ASP A 60 -6.93 -22.97 13.31
N PRO A 61 -7.21 -22.91 11.99
CA PRO A 61 -6.61 -23.84 11.05
C PRO A 61 -5.11 -23.59 10.84
N ILE A 62 -4.63 -22.36 11.02
CA ILE A 62 -3.20 -22.02 10.90
C ILE A 62 -2.41 -22.60 12.07
N ILE A 63 -2.97 -22.55 13.28
CA ILE A 63 -2.33 -23.01 14.52
C ILE A 63 -2.42 -24.53 14.67
N LYS A 64 -3.53 -25.15 14.24
CA LYS A 64 -3.74 -26.61 14.29
C LYS A 64 -3.02 -27.35 13.15
N ARG A 65 -2.33 -26.65 12.25
CA ARG A 65 -1.61 -27.27 11.13
C ARG A 65 -0.40 -28.03 11.66
N ASP A 66 -0.42 -29.34 11.47
CA ASP A 66 0.62 -30.24 11.96
C ASP A 66 2.00 -29.87 11.38
N GLY A 67 3.01 -29.81 12.25
CA GLY A 67 4.41 -29.52 11.88
C GLY A 67 4.91 -28.08 12.08
N ARG A 68 4.08 -27.11 12.49
CA ARG A 68 4.57 -25.77 12.93
C ARG A 68 3.83 -25.24 14.16
N SER A 69 4.50 -25.24 15.31
CA SER A 69 4.01 -24.61 16.55
C SER A 69 4.23 -23.09 16.51
N TRP A 70 3.34 -22.34 15.88
CA TRP A 70 3.34 -20.88 16.01
C TRP A 70 2.79 -20.49 17.39
N LYS A 71 3.55 -19.70 18.16
CA LYS A 71 3.02 -19.10 19.39
C LYS A 71 1.94 -18.09 19.00
N LYS A 72 0.74 -18.21 19.56
CA LYS A 72 -0.33 -17.22 19.37
C LYS A 72 0.21 -15.83 19.72
N PRO A 73 0.10 -14.82 18.82
CA PRO A 73 0.40 -13.45 19.20
C PRO A 73 -0.59 -13.05 20.29
N ILE A 74 -0.09 -12.49 21.39
CA ILE A 74 -0.94 -11.95 22.47
C ILE A 74 -1.46 -10.61 21.96
N PHE A 75 -2.71 -10.57 21.52
CA PHE A 75 -3.41 -9.33 21.23
C PHE A 75 -4.08 -8.87 22.53
N GLY A 76 -3.62 -7.75 23.08
CA GLY A 76 -4.20 -7.15 24.29
C GLY A 76 -5.61 -6.63 24.04
N ASP A 77 -6.43 -6.63 25.10
CA ASP A 77 -7.81 -6.14 25.14
C ASP A 77 -7.95 -4.65 24.79
#